data_AF-A0A1E4QYD0-F1
#
_entry.id   AF-A0A1E4QYD0-F1
#
_cell.length_a   1.000
_cell.length_b   1.000
_cell.length_c   1.000
_cell.angle_alpha   90.00
_cell.angle_beta   90.00
_cell.angle_gamma   90.00
#
_symmetry.space_group_name_H-M   'P 1'
#
loop_
_entity.id
_entity.type
_entity.pdbx_description
1 polymer ?
#
loop_
_entity_poly.entity_id
_entity_poly.type
_entity_poly.pdbx_seq_one_letter_code
_entity_poly.pdbx_strand_id
1 'polypeptide(L)'
;MESLGTNRGVRKVSEKITEQGRTLIITETNNDKLNWGLIPDGTLHVDPVTGAMSVKLFGESTWVPVMIGGSGALEIAKDAILKYEVFTITNADNQDGTFSYTNTKGEERTGYIDPADGWMVFDLEEGTYVLNRNKLEIIVDDVMHRSVVSGGIREIDEERFAMVPVKTGSEVTVKFIQNFDAGSLYPRLFISETEPIAKEYGDLWMDLSEVIQ
;
A
#
# COMPACT_ATOMS: atom_id res chain seq x y z
N MET A 1 50.28 -2.31 51.72
CA MET A 1 49.07 -3.04 52.16
C MET A 1 47.91 -2.41 51.40
N GLU A 2 47.63 -2.90 50.19
CA GLU A 2 46.60 -2.33 49.32
C GLU A 2 45.25 -2.96 49.63
N SER A 3 44.25 -2.10 49.82
CA SER A 3 42.85 -2.47 50.00
C SER A 3 42.29 -2.99 48.68
N LEU A 4 42.10 -4.31 48.57
CA LEU A 4 41.33 -4.94 47.49
C LEU A 4 39.87 -4.45 47.58
N GLY A 5 39.51 -3.51 46.72
CA GLY A 5 38.12 -3.08 46.56
C GLY A 5 37.25 -4.28 46.21
N THR A 6 36.22 -4.54 47.02
CA THR A 6 35.20 -5.54 46.72
C THR A 6 34.38 -5.04 45.54
N ASN A 7 34.83 -5.38 44.33
CA ASN A 7 34.02 -5.21 43.13
C ASN A 7 32.76 -6.07 43.30
N ARG A 8 31.62 -5.42 43.55
CA ARG A 8 30.31 -6.04 43.42
C ARG A 8 30.05 -6.21 41.92
N GLY A 9 30.57 -7.31 41.37
CA GLY A 9 30.29 -7.69 39.99
C GLY A 9 28.82 -8.10 39.87
N VAL A 10 28.07 -7.41 39.02
CA VAL A 10 26.81 -7.93 38.50
C VAL A 10 27.16 -9.13 37.62
N ARG A 11 26.69 -10.32 37.99
CA ARG A 11 26.75 -11.49 37.12
C ARG A 11 25.39 -11.68 36.47
N LYS A 12 25.38 -11.80 35.14
CA LYS A 12 24.19 -12.12 34.35
C LYS A 12 23.67 -13.51 34.76
N VAL A 13 22.49 -13.56 35.38
CA VAL A 13 21.98 -14.78 36.05
C VAL A 13 21.11 -15.67 35.14
N SER A 14 20.57 -15.12 34.06
CA SER A 14 20.08 -15.82 32.86
C SER A 14 19.52 -14.79 31.88
N GLU A 15 19.64 -15.02 30.58
CA GLU A 15 18.78 -14.35 29.61
C GLU A 15 17.87 -15.41 28.98
N LYS A 16 16.59 -15.39 29.34
CA LYS A 16 15.53 -16.06 28.59
C LYS A 16 14.97 -15.14 27.49
N ILE A 17 15.85 -14.41 26.79
CA ILE A 17 15.45 -13.49 25.69
C ILE A 17 15.34 -14.25 24.36
N THR A 18 15.95 -15.43 24.26
CA THR A 18 15.95 -16.29 23.06
C THR A 18 14.96 -17.44 23.12
N GLU A 19 13.99 -17.43 24.05
CA GLU A 19 12.91 -18.44 24.04
C GLU A 19 12.02 -18.20 22.82
N GLN A 20 11.79 -19.27 22.05
CA GLN A 20 10.91 -19.30 20.89
C GLN A 20 9.51 -18.83 21.32
N GLY A 21 9.04 -17.70 20.77
CA GLY A 21 7.82 -17.00 21.21
C GLY A 21 8.03 -15.71 22.05
N ARG A 22 9.28 -15.29 22.33
CA ARG A 22 9.59 -14.04 23.09
C ARG A 22 10.70 -13.16 22.51
N THR A 23 11.24 -13.52 21.34
CA THR A 23 12.43 -12.84 20.79
C THR A 23 12.05 -11.52 20.10
N LEU A 24 12.68 -10.43 20.53
CA LEU A 24 12.53 -9.08 19.95
C LEU A 24 13.44 -8.87 18.73
N ILE A 25 14.57 -9.60 18.63
CA ILE A 25 15.59 -9.44 17.57
C ILE A 25 16.18 -10.81 17.18
N ILE A 26 16.12 -11.16 15.90
CA ILE A 26 16.77 -12.34 15.28
C ILE A 26 17.95 -11.89 14.42
N THR A 27 19.09 -12.57 14.51
CA THR A 27 20.29 -12.28 13.70
C THR A 27 20.75 -13.44 12.84
N GLU A 28 20.00 -14.56 12.83
CA GLU A 28 20.27 -15.70 11.94
C GLU A 28 19.88 -15.32 10.50
N THR A 29 20.86 -15.32 9.60
CA THR A 29 20.67 -14.93 8.19
C THR A 29 20.30 -16.10 7.29
N ASN A 30 20.42 -17.35 7.77
CA ASN A 30 19.96 -18.53 7.05
C ASN A 30 18.50 -18.85 7.39
N ASN A 31 17.60 -18.51 6.46
CA ASN A 31 16.16 -18.72 6.59
C ASN A 31 15.76 -20.20 6.79
N ASP A 32 16.54 -21.16 6.32
CA ASP A 32 16.21 -22.59 6.47
C ASP A 32 16.26 -23.05 7.93
N LYS A 33 16.94 -22.29 8.80
CA LYS A 33 16.99 -22.54 10.24
C LYS A 33 15.89 -21.85 11.01
N LEU A 34 15.07 -21.04 10.35
CA LEU A 34 13.99 -20.28 10.94
C LEU A 34 12.65 -20.99 10.69
N ASN A 35 11.87 -21.17 11.75
CA ASN A 35 10.49 -21.63 11.63
C ASN A 35 9.56 -20.42 11.66
N TRP A 36 9.09 -19.99 10.48
CA TRP A 36 8.26 -18.79 10.31
C TRP A 36 7.04 -18.75 11.24
N GLY A 37 6.33 -19.88 11.39
CA GLY A 37 5.14 -19.97 12.23
C GLY A 37 5.40 -19.82 13.73
N LEU A 38 6.66 -19.94 14.17
CA LEU A 38 7.06 -19.81 15.57
C LEU A 38 7.72 -18.45 15.90
N ILE A 39 7.93 -17.61 14.89
CA ILE A 39 8.42 -16.24 15.06
C ILE A 39 7.21 -15.33 15.34
N PRO A 40 7.16 -14.58 16.45
CA PRO A 40 6.09 -13.61 16.69
C PRO A 40 6.07 -12.49 15.64
N ASP A 41 4.89 -11.99 15.29
CA ASP A 41 4.77 -10.75 14.53
C ASP A 41 5.35 -9.58 15.33
N GLY A 42 6.01 -8.65 14.64
CA GLY A 42 6.77 -7.55 15.24
C GLY A 42 8.23 -7.91 15.60
N THR A 43 8.67 -9.15 15.38
CA THR A 43 10.08 -9.52 15.55
C THR A 43 10.95 -8.74 14.56
N LEU A 44 12.02 -8.11 15.05
CA LEU A 44 13.04 -7.50 14.17
C LEU A 44 14.05 -8.56 13.74
N HIS A 45 14.45 -8.53 12.48
CA HIS A 45 15.60 -9.25 11.97
C HIS A 45 16.69 -8.26 11.61
N VAL A 46 17.91 -8.53 12.09
CA VAL A 46 19.06 -7.66 11.89
C VAL A 46 20.20 -8.51 11.33
N ASP A 47 20.62 -8.21 10.11
CA ASP A 47 21.81 -8.81 9.54
C ASP A 47 23.04 -8.35 10.34
N PRO A 48 23.80 -9.26 10.98
CA PRO A 48 24.90 -8.88 11.87
C PRO A 48 26.14 -8.36 11.12
N VAL A 49 26.20 -8.52 9.80
CA VAL A 49 27.32 -8.09 8.94
C VAL A 49 27.03 -6.72 8.33
N THR A 50 25.84 -6.56 7.75
CA THR A 50 25.46 -5.34 7.02
C THR A 50 24.70 -4.33 7.88
N GLY A 51 24.11 -4.77 8.99
CA GLY A 51 23.21 -3.96 9.80
C GLY A 51 21.85 -3.74 9.16
N ALA A 52 21.55 -4.39 8.02
CA ALA A 52 20.25 -4.30 7.39
C ALA A 52 19.17 -4.83 8.33
N MET A 53 18.10 -4.05 8.48
CA MET A 53 16.98 -4.38 9.36
C MET A 53 15.77 -4.77 8.54
N SER A 54 15.01 -5.72 9.07
CA SER A 54 13.69 -6.11 8.57
C SER A 54 12.78 -6.51 9.73
N VAL A 55 11.49 -6.64 9.49
CA VAL A 55 10.50 -6.95 10.53
C VAL A 55 9.53 -8.01 10.00
N LYS A 56 9.10 -8.92 10.87
CA LYS A 56 7.99 -9.81 10.56
C LYS A 56 6.67 -9.07 10.80
N LEU A 57 5.84 -8.92 9.78
CA LEU A 57 4.51 -8.34 9.92
C LEU A 57 3.43 -9.43 9.92
N PHE A 58 2.33 -9.17 10.62
CA PHE A 58 1.16 -10.06 10.63
C PHE A 58 0.64 -10.29 9.21
N GLY A 59 0.43 -11.56 8.85
CA GLY A 59 -0.07 -11.97 7.53
C GLY A 59 0.99 -12.09 6.43
N GLU A 60 2.21 -11.61 6.67
CA GLU A 60 3.30 -11.76 5.70
C GLU A 60 3.93 -13.16 5.76
N SER A 61 4.46 -13.60 4.62
CA SER A 61 5.13 -14.90 4.48
C SER A 61 6.66 -14.80 4.52
N THR A 62 7.20 -13.58 4.56
CA THR A 62 8.64 -13.29 4.57
C THR A 62 8.94 -11.99 5.33
N TRP A 63 10.22 -11.74 5.58
CA TRP A 63 10.72 -10.52 6.23
C TRP A 63 10.49 -9.28 5.38
N VAL A 64 10.05 -8.18 6.00
CA VAL A 64 9.81 -6.89 5.34
C VAL A 64 10.92 -5.89 5.70
N PRO A 65 11.63 -5.27 4.73
CA PRO A 65 12.73 -4.35 5.03
C PRO A 65 12.30 -3.13 5.85
N VAL A 66 13.16 -2.73 6.79
CA VAL A 66 13.06 -1.48 7.54
C VAL A 66 14.22 -0.58 7.14
N MET A 67 13.90 0.64 6.70
CA MET A 67 14.86 1.64 6.25
C MET A 67 14.78 2.92 7.08
N ILE A 68 15.80 3.76 7.01
CA ILE A 68 15.75 5.12 7.55
C ILE A 68 15.42 6.06 6.39
N GLY A 69 14.26 6.69 6.46
CA GLY A 69 13.78 7.66 5.49
C GLY A 69 14.62 8.93 5.46
N GLY A 70 14.41 9.77 4.44
CA GLY A 70 15.12 11.05 4.29
C GLY A 70 14.95 12.04 5.45
N SER A 71 13.93 11.83 6.29
CA SER A 71 13.65 12.58 7.51
C SER A 71 14.37 12.06 8.76
N GLY A 72 15.09 10.93 8.67
CA GLY A 72 15.68 10.23 9.81
C GLY A 72 14.71 9.31 10.56
N ALA A 73 13.45 9.20 10.11
CA ALA A 73 12.46 8.26 10.64
C ALA A 73 12.71 6.82 10.16
N LEU A 74 12.29 5.83 10.95
CA LEU A 74 12.18 4.45 10.45
C LEU A 74 10.96 4.36 9.54
N GLU A 75 11.18 3.84 8.34
CA GLU A 75 10.16 3.56 7.33
C GLU A 75 10.17 2.04 7.06
N ILE A 76 9.01 1.41 7.07
CA ILE A 76 8.89 0.02 6.61
C ILE A 76 8.60 0.08 5.12
N ALA A 77 9.54 -0.41 4.32
CA ALA A 77 9.36 -0.51 2.88
C ALA A 77 8.47 -1.72 2.60
N LYS A 78 7.16 -1.52 2.66
CA LYS A 78 6.23 -2.56 2.22
C LYS A 78 6.14 -2.49 0.69
N ASP A 79 6.00 -3.67 0.10
CA ASP A 79 6.03 -3.84 -1.35
C ASP A 79 5.02 -2.93 -2.04
N ALA A 80 5.44 -2.37 -3.18
CA ALA A 80 4.52 -1.76 -4.12
C ALA A 80 3.76 -2.87 -4.85
N ILE A 81 2.45 -2.96 -4.65
CA ILE A 81 1.63 -3.93 -5.39
C ILE A 81 1.21 -3.26 -6.69
N LEU A 82 1.53 -3.93 -7.79
CA LEU A 82 1.03 -3.56 -9.08
C LEU A 82 -0.37 -4.15 -9.24
N LYS A 83 -1.36 -3.28 -9.40
CA LYS A 83 -2.77 -3.61 -9.56
C LYS A 83 -3.18 -3.43 -11.01
N TYR A 84 -4.13 -4.27 -11.41
CA TYR A 84 -4.74 -4.23 -12.73
C TYR A 84 -6.26 -4.25 -12.56
N GLU A 85 -6.93 -3.31 -13.19
CA GLU A 85 -8.38 -3.33 -13.37
C GLU A 85 -8.68 -3.30 -14.85
N VAL A 86 -9.70 -4.06 -15.28
CA VAL A 86 -10.09 -4.16 -16.68
C VAL A 86 -11.52 -3.69 -16.81
N PHE A 87 -11.71 -2.65 -17.62
CA PHE A 87 -13.02 -2.10 -17.94
C PHE A 87 -13.34 -2.37 -19.40
N THR A 88 -14.52 -2.92 -19.70
CA THR A 88 -14.99 -3.09 -21.09
C THR A 88 -16.16 -2.15 -21.35
N ILE A 89 -16.01 -1.27 -22.35
CA ILE A 89 -17.05 -0.27 -22.65
C ILE A 89 -18.23 -0.93 -23.34
N THR A 90 -19.38 -0.94 -22.69
CA THR A 90 -20.62 -1.53 -23.22
C THR A 90 -21.47 -0.51 -23.96
N ASN A 91 -21.42 0.75 -23.54
CA ASN A 91 -21.91 1.88 -24.32
C ASN A 91 -21.07 3.14 -24.07
N ALA A 92 -20.46 3.71 -25.10
CA ALA A 92 -19.57 4.87 -24.97
C ALA A 92 -20.30 6.20 -24.71
N ASP A 93 -21.58 6.31 -25.02
CA ASP A 93 -22.40 7.50 -24.76
C ASP A 93 -23.88 7.12 -24.61
N ASN A 94 -24.43 7.33 -23.42
CA ASN A 94 -25.84 7.09 -23.10
C ASN A 94 -26.75 8.27 -23.46
N GLN A 95 -26.21 9.35 -24.04
CA GLN A 95 -26.90 10.60 -24.41
C GLN A 95 -27.45 11.40 -23.23
N ASP A 96 -27.00 11.08 -22.01
CA ASP A 96 -27.37 11.75 -20.76
C ASP A 96 -26.13 12.28 -20.00
N GLY A 97 -24.97 12.29 -20.65
CA GLY A 97 -23.68 12.66 -20.03
C GLY A 97 -23.03 11.51 -19.26
N THR A 98 -23.48 10.27 -19.47
CA THR A 98 -22.88 9.06 -18.89
C THR A 98 -22.46 8.07 -19.96
N PHE A 99 -21.67 7.09 -19.55
CA PHE A 99 -21.31 5.92 -20.35
C PHE A 99 -21.45 4.66 -19.50
N SER A 100 -21.54 3.50 -20.15
CA SER A 100 -21.67 2.20 -19.48
C SER A 100 -20.48 1.30 -19.78
N TYR A 101 -20.06 0.54 -18.78
CA TYR A 101 -18.95 -0.40 -18.87
C TYR A 101 -19.11 -1.57 -17.90
N THR A 102 -18.49 -2.70 -18.19
CA THR A 102 -18.34 -3.79 -17.22
C THR A 102 -16.99 -3.71 -16.53
N ASN A 103 -16.96 -3.91 -15.21
CA ASN A 103 -15.73 -3.93 -14.42
C ASN A 103 -15.00 -5.29 -14.48
N THR A 104 -13.88 -5.39 -13.75
CA THR A 104 -13.06 -6.61 -13.64
C THR A 104 -13.87 -7.84 -13.16
N LYS A 105 -14.95 -7.62 -12.42
CA LYS A 105 -15.85 -8.66 -11.90
C LYS A 105 -16.99 -9.02 -12.86
N GLY A 106 -17.09 -8.33 -14.01
CA GLY A 106 -18.17 -8.48 -14.98
C GLY A 106 -19.48 -7.79 -14.58
N GLU A 107 -19.44 -6.89 -13.59
CA GLU A 107 -20.59 -6.11 -13.16
C GLU A 107 -20.74 -4.87 -14.03
N GLU A 108 -21.96 -4.55 -14.47
CA GLU A 108 -22.25 -3.31 -15.17
C GLU A 108 -22.13 -2.10 -14.23
N ARG A 109 -21.46 -1.08 -14.72
CA ARG A 109 -21.22 0.20 -14.07
C ARG A 109 -21.59 1.33 -15.02
N THR A 110 -21.93 2.47 -14.42
CA THR A 110 -22.16 3.71 -15.15
C THR A 110 -21.09 4.71 -14.75
N GLY A 111 -20.30 5.15 -15.73
CA GLY A 111 -19.31 6.21 -15.56
C GLY A 111 -19.85 7.55 -16.06
N TYR A 112 -19.14 8.63 -15.70
CA TYR A 112 -19.53 9.99 -16.04
C TYR A 112 -18.68 10.55 -17.18
N ILE A 113 -19.28 11.37 -18.05
CA ILE A 113 -18.58 12.12 -19.10
C ILE A 113 -18.45 13.58 -18.64
N ASP A 114 -17.22 14.07 -18.53
CA ASP A 114 -16.96 15.47 -18.17
C ASP A 114 -17.51 16.41 -19.26
N PRO A 115 -18.43 17.35 -18.93
CA PRO A 115 -19.09 18.21 -19.90
C PRO A 115 -18.17 19.29 -20.47
N ALA A 116 -17.02 19.56 -19.84
CA ALA A 116 -16.09 20.59 -20.29
C ALA A 116 -15.23 20.13 -21.48
N ASP A 117 -14.79 18.87 -21.47
CA ASP A 117 -13.85 18.31 -22.44
C ASP A 117 -14.30 16.99 -23.08
N GLY A 118 -15.40 16.40 -22.60
CA GLY A 118 -15.96 15.14 -23.07
C GLY A 118 -15.21 13.91 -22.55
N TRP A 119 -14.34 14.03 -21.55
CA TRP A 119 -13.53 12.91 -21.09
C TRP A 119 -14.35 11.93 -20.26
N MET A 120 -14.06 10.64 -20.44
CA MET A 120 -14.70 9.56 -19.70
C MET A 120 -14.02 9.41 -18.35
N VAL A 121 -14.77 9.56 -17.27
CA VAL A 121 -14.31 9.44 -15.88
C VAL A 121 -14.62 8.05 -15.35
N PHE A 122 -13.58 7.40 -14.81
CA PHE A 122 -13.63 6.07 -14.21
C PHE A 122 -13.29 6.14 -12.73
N ASP A 123 -13.92 5.24 -11.97
CA ASP A 123 -13.64 4.98 -10.57
C ASP A 123 -12.89 3.64 -10.47
N LEU A 124 -11.78 3.61 -9.75
CA LEU A 124 -11.05 2.40 -9.40
C LEU A 124 -11.80 1.65 -8.29
N GLU A 125 -11.89 0.32 -8.40
CA GLU A 125 -12.64 -0.51 -7.47
C GLU A 125 -11.74 -1.40 -6.59
N GLU A 126 -10.47 -1.61 -6.95
CA GLU A 126 -9.56 -2.54 -6.27
C GLU A 126 -8.43 -1.87 -5.48
N GLY A 127 -8.35 -0.54 -5.47
CA GLY A 127 -7.40 0.20 -4.65
C GLY A 127 -7.25 1.67 -5.04
N THR A 128 -6.20 2.29 -4.51
CA THR A 128 -5.88 3.69 -4.72
C THR A 128 -4.44 3.87 -5.20
N TYR A 129 -4.16 5.05 -5.78
CA TYR A 129 -2.81 5.42 -6.21
C TYR A 129 -2.48 6.85 -5.80
N VAL A 130 -1.17 7.15 -5.74
CA VAL A 130 -0.69 8.50 -5.42
C VAL A 130 -0.60 9.32 -6.72
N LEU A 131 -1.28 10.47 -6.75
CA LEU A 131 -1.30 11.38 -7.88
C LEU A 131 0.09 11.98 -8.19
N ASN A 132 0.26 12.43 -9.44
CA ASN A 132 1.41 13.16 -9.98
C ASN A 132 2.75 12.43 -9.83
N ARG A 133 2.70 11.10 -9.69
CA ARG A 133 3.89 10.23 -9.60
C ARG A 133 4.04 9.30 -10.79
N ASN A 134 3.21 9.46 -11.83
CA ASN A 134 3.18 8.60 -13.01
C ASN A 134 3.01 7.12 -12.62
N LYS A 135 2.15 6.88 -11.63
CA LYS A 135 1.84 5.54 -11.10
C LYS A 135 0.63 4.90 -11.77
N LEU A 136 -0.10 5.66 -12.58
CA LEU A 136 -1.23 5.22 -13.39
C LEU A 136 -0.81 5.09 -14.86
N GLU A 137 -1.07 3.93 -15.45
CA GLU A 137 -0.89 3.64 -16.88
C GLU A 137 -2.20 3.01 -17.39
N ILE A 138 -2.68 3.44 -18.55
CA ILE A 138 -3.84 2.84 -19.21
C ILE A 138 -3.39 2.22 -20.53
N ILE A 139 -3.88 1.02 -20.79
CA ILE A 139 -3.68 0.30 -22.03
C ILE A 139 -5.06 0.08 -22.66
N VAL A 140 -5.27 0.62 -23.85
CA VAL A 140 -6.54 0.46 -24.58
C VAL A 140 -6.37 -0.59 -25.67
N ASP A 141 -7.27 -1.57 -25.68
CA ASP A 141 -7.31 -2.69 -26.62
C ASP A 141 -5.95 -3.41 -26.73
N ASP A 142 -5.22 -3.56 -25.62
CA ASP A 142 -3.86 -4.14 -25.54
C ASP A 142 -2.79 -3.50 -26.46
N VAL A 143 -3.07 -2.33 -27.04
CA VAL A 143 -2.21 -1.72 -28.07
C VAL A 143 -1.80 -0.30 -27.70
N MET A 144 -2.72 0.50 -27.19
CA MET A 144 -2.49 1.93 -27.00
C MET A 144 -2.19 2.24 -25.54
N HIS A 145 -0.91 2.54 -25.27
CA HIS A 145 -0.46 2.96 -23.95
C HIS A 145 -0.67 4.45 -23.74
N ARG A 146 -1.19 4.80 -22.56
CA ARG A 146 -1.39 6.18 -22.13
C ARG A 146 -0.94 6.35 -20.68
N SER A 147 -0.35 7.50 -20.39
CA SER A 147 -0.03 8.02 -19.07
C SER A 147 -0.28 9.54 -19.06
N VAL A 148 -0.21 10.19 -17.90
CA VAL A 148 -0.25 11.66 -17.83
C VAL A 148 0.85 12.28 -18.69
N VAL A 149 2.04 11.67 -18.72
CA VAL A 149 3.21 12.17 -19.48
C VAL A 149 3.04 11.96 -20.99
N SER A 150 2.51 10.81 -21.43
CA SER A 150 2.25 10.56 -22.85
C SER A 150 0.99 11.27 -23.35
N GLY A 151 0.13 11.73 -22.43
CA GLY A 151 -1.13 12.40 -22.71
C GLY A 151 -2.32 11.47 -22.92
N GLY A 152 -3.52 12.05 -22.82
CA GLY A 152 -4.80 11.36 -22.97
C GLY A 152 -5.38 10.78 -21.68
N ILE A 153 -4.77 11.10 -20.53
CA ILE A 153 -5.23 10.76 -19.18
C ILE A 153 -5.04 11.97 -18.26
N ARG A 154 -5.93 12.13 -17.29
CA ARG A 154 -5.90 13.12 -16.22
C ARG A 154 -6.26 12.41 -14.92
N GLU A 155 -5.35 12.46 -13.96
CA GLU A 155 -5.61 11.99 -12.60
C GLU A 155 -6.54 13.01 -11.91
N ILE A 156 -7.66 12.56 -11.32
CA ILE A 156 -8.62 13.44 -10.63
C ILE A 156 -8.34 13.41 -9.13
N ASP A 157 -8.34 12.21 -8.54
CA ASP A 157 -7.98 11.93 -7.15
C ASP A 157 -7.41 10.51 -7.05
N GLU A 158 -7.25 10.00 -5.82
CA GLU A 158 -6.59 8.72 -5.55
C GLU A 158 -7.37 7.50 -6.07
N GLU A 159 -8.67 7.66 -6.37
CA GLU A 159 -9.57 6.61 -6.83
C GLU A 159 -10.10 6.88 -8.24
N ARG A 160 -9.98 8.11 -8.75
CA ARG A 160 -10.59 8.51 -10.02
C ARG A 160 -9.59 9.03 -11.03
N PHE A 161 -9.85 8.70 -12.29
CA PHE A 161 -9.13 9.24 -13.42
C PHE A 161 -10.08 9.53 -14.58
N ALA A 162 -9.70 10.49 -15.41
CA ALA A 162 -10.36 10.77 -16.68
C ALA A 162 -9.46 10.37 -17.84
N MET A 163 -10.05 9.88 -18.92
CA MET A 163 -9.34 9.60 -20.16
C MET A 163 -10.11 10.10 -21.38
N VAL A 164 -9.39 10.31 -22.47
CA VAL A 164 -10.01 10.64 -23.75
C VAL A 164 -11.01 9.57 -24.18
N PRO A 165 -12.12 9.95 -24.85
CA PRO A 165 -13.14 9.00 -25.27
C PRO A 165 -12.62 7.82 -26.09
N VAL A 166 -13.20 6.65 -25.82
CA VAL A 166 -12.98 5.40 -26.55
C VAL A 166 -14.31 4.87 -27.09
N LYS A 167 -14.24 3.96 -28.06
CA LYS A 167 -15.44 3.41 -28.72
C LYS A 167 -16.08 2.31 -27.88
N THR A 168 -17.37 2.07 -28.11
CA THR A 168 -18.06 0.88 -27.60
C THR A 168 -17.33 -0.40 -28.05
N GLY A 169 -17.17 -1.34 -27.13
CA GLY A 169 -16.45 -2.59 -27.31
C GLY A 169 -14.94 -2.51 -27.07
N SER A 170 -14.40 -1.33 -26.74
CA SER A 170 -13.00 -1.23 -26.35
C SER A 170 -12.77 -1.76 -24.92
N GLU A 171 -11.63 -2.40 -24.74
CA GLU A 171 -11.10 -2.81 -23.44
C GLU A 171 -10.12 -1.75 -22.93
N VAL A 172 -10.26 -1.38 -21.66
CA VAL A 172 -9.42 -0.41 -20.96
C VAL A 172 -8.78 -1.14 -19.78
N THR A 173 -7.52 -1.51 -19.92
CA THR A 173 -6.72 -2.05 -18.82
C THR A 173 -6.07 -0.90 -18.08
N VAL A 174 -6.43 -0.72 -16.82
CA VAL A 174 -5.83 0.25 -15.92
C VAL A 174 -4.82 -0.44 -15.05
N LYS A 175 -3.57 0.00 -15.14
CA LYS A 175 -2.47 -0.48 -14.35
C LYS A 175 -2.05 0.62 -13.39
N PHE A 176 -2.08 0.34 -12.09
CA PHE A 176 -1.67 1.31 -11.08
C PHE A 176 -0.79 0.69 -9.99
N ILE A 177 0.10 1.53 -9.45
CA ILE A 177 0.99 1.13 -8.36
C ILE A 177 0.39 1.60 -7.04
N GLN A 178 -0.07 0.65 -6.23
CA GLN A 178 -0.47 0.88 -4.86
C GLN A 178 0.76 0.69 -3.96
N ASN A 179 1.18 1.75 -3.28
CA ASN A 179 2.15 1.61 -2.20
C ASN A 179 1.39 1.29 -0.92
N PHE A 180 1.99 0.45 -0.09
CA PHE A 180 1.62 0.37 1.31
C PHE A 180 2.79 0.96 2.11
N ASP A 181 2.52 1.93 2.96
CA ASP A 181 3.46 2.36 3.99
C ASP A 181 3.00 1.72 5.31
N ALA A 182 3.59 0.58 5.67
CA ALA A 182 3.32 0.02 6.99
C ALA A 182 4.01 0.89 8.05
N GLY A 183 3.24 1.72 8.77
CA GLY A 183 3.74 2.39 9.97
C GLY A 183 4.53 3.67 9.72
N SER A 184 4.00 4.57 8.87
CA SER A 184 4.39 5.99 8.94
C SER A 184 4.25 6.49 10.39
N LEU A 185 5.31 7.10 10.95
CA LEU A 185 5.27 7.77 12.26
C LEU A 185 4.29 8.96 12.28
N TYR A 186 3.86 9.40 11.11
CA TYR A 186 2.88 10.46 10.93
C TYR A 186 1.58 9.81 10.45
N PRO A 187 0.64 9.51 11.38
CA PRO A 187 -0.64 8.92 11.00
C PRO A 187 -1.37 9.89 10.07
N ARG A 188 -1.99 9.37 9.01
CA ARG A 188 -2.88 10.19 8.20
C ARG A 188 -4.17 10.40 8.99
N LEU A 189 -4.70 11.63 8.93
CA LEU A 189 -5.96 11.99 9.56
C LEU A 189 -7.04 12.01 8.47
N PHE A 190 -8.03 11.14 8.60
CA PHE A 190 -9.20 11.12 7.74
C PHE A 190 -10.40 11.67 8.51
N ILE A 191 -11.16 12.56 7.87
CA ILE A 191 -12.37 13.15 8.43
C ILE A 191 -13.47 12.92 7.39
N SER A 192 -14.36 11.96 7.64
CA SER A 192 -15.39 11.52 6.70
C SER A 192 -16.50 10.75 7.41
N GLU A 193 -17.68 10.67 6.79
CA GLU A 193 -18.81 9.84 7.28
C GLU A 193 -18.61 8.33 7.03
N THR A 194 -17.73 7.98 6.09
CA THR A 194 -17.42 6.58 5.74
C THR A 194 -15.96 6.26 6.04
N GLU A 195 -15.70 5.02 6.45
CA GLU A 195 -14.35 4.55 6.76
C GLU A 195 -13.47 4.60 5.49
N PRO A 196 -12.25 5.17 5.57
CA PRO A 196 -11.33 5.22 4.43
C PRO A 196 -11.02 3.81 3.91
N ILE A 197 -11.19 3.62 2.60
CA ILE A 197 -10.92 2.34 1.92
C ILE A 197 -9.42 2.05 1.90
N ALA A 198 -8.59 3.08 1.67
CA ALA A 198 -7.13 3.01 1.65
C ALA A 198 -6.45 3.18 3.02
N LYS A 199 -7.16 2.87 4.12
CA LYS A 199 -6.60 2.96 5.48
C LYS A 199 -5.39 2.04 5.65
N GLU A 200 -4.38 2.56 6.32
CA GLU A 200 -3.19 1.83 6.74
C GLU A 200 -3.18 1.66 8.25
N TYR A 201 -2.38 0.70 8.73
CA TYR A 201 -2.23 0.48 10.16
C TYR A 201 -1.56 1.70 10.81
N GLY A 202 -2.29 2.38 11.70
CA GLY A 202 -1.85 3.60 12.36
C GLY A 202 -2.59 4.86 11.89
N ASP A 203 -3.36 4.80 10.80
CA ASP A 203 -4.21 5.92 10.40
C ASP A 203 -5.30 6.20 11.42
N LEU A 204 -5.64 7.49 11.56
CA LEU A 204 -6.73 7.93 12.42
C LEU A 204 -7.89 8.37 11.54
N TRP A 205 -9.06 7.80 11.80
CA TRP A 205 -10.30 8.21 11.15
C TRP A 205 -11.24 8.81 12.20
N MET A 206 -11.75 10.00 11.89
CA MET A 206 -12.81 10.66 12.64
C MET A 206 -14.12 10.46 11.87
N ASP A 207 -14.97 9.59 12.40
CA ASP A 207 -16.33 9.37 11.88
C ASP A 207 -17.22 10.55 12.27
N LEU A 208 -17.69 11.28 11.26
CA LEU A 208 -18.59 12.43 11.46
C LEU A 208 -20.04 12.04 11.74
N SER A 209 -20.41 10.77 11.49
CA SER A 209 -21.75 10.22 11.69
C SER A 209 -21.90 9.49 13.04
N GLU A 210 -20.78 9.17 13.70
CA GLU A 210 -20.78 8.47 14.98
C GLU A 210 -21.28 9.37 16.11
N VAL A 211 -22.39 8.96 16.75
CA VAL A 211 -22.91 9.60 17.97
C VAL A 211 -22.46 8.76 19.15
N ILE A 212 -21.54 9.29 19.95
CA ILE A 212 -21.07 8.63 21.18
C ILE A 212 -22.27 8.51 22.14
N GLN A 213 -22.64 7.26 22.50
CA GLN A 213 -23.65 6.96 23.53
C GLN A 213 -23.09 7.09 24.94
#